data_AF-A0A7C7YSN8-F1
#
_entry.id   AF-A0A7C7YSN8-F1
#
_cell.length_a   1.000
_cell.length_b   1.000
_cell.length_c   1.000
_cell.angle_alpha   90.00
_cell.angle_beta   90.00
_cell.angle_gamma   90.00
#
_symmetry.space_group_name_H-M   'P 1'
#
loop_
_entity.id
_entity.type
_entity.pdbx_description
1 polymer ?
#
loop_
_entity_poly.entity_id
_entity_poly.type
_entity_poly.pdbx_seq_one_letter_code
_entity_poly.pdbx_strand_id
1 'polypeptide(L)'
;MRLLQTFTAIVASTLLTVASAQTGADGCTTPGAIAGQGSFPFDSSLATTGLEGQLEGLCLFFGSSAIDNDVWFDWTADATGTATISTCLTAHDTKIAAYPAGGCPAAGSSMACNDDSCGLQSVMTLPVTAATVYTLQIGSFPGAGGGPGTLDILIGGGGPLANDSCTTAVAIAGQGNFPYDSTGATTGLEGQTEVSCSSFGTSAVDNDIWFDWTADATGQATISTCSAIFDTKIASYPAGGCPAAGSSLACNDDTCGLQSQISFPVTNATVYGLQIGTFPGTAGGVASMDILISAPLANDDCGAPTAVAGQGSFPFNNGTATTGVEGQTELACYSFGTSAINNDVWFNWTADATGLATVSTCSVAFDTRLAVYPSGGCPVAGSSIACNDDTCGLQSEIQFPAVAATTYLLQVGNFPGTVGGLGTFDVFIAGPSEPGTAFCFCTALNAPCANGGAAGNGCDNGASIGGANLTASGVPTVGADTLVLESSGLAPNQPGLYFQGLNAVNGGLGIVFGDGIRCAGGGIVRLGVVGASATGTSSTAGLTVPISAIGGVLVGDLRHYQLWYRSPGTSPCGASFNLTNGYSIQW
;
A
#
# COMPACT_ATOMS: atom_id res chain seq x y z
N MET A 1 -3.61 -30.48 45.13
CA MET A 1 -3.34 -31.03 43.79
C MET A 1 -4.03 -30.15 42.75
N ARG A 2 -3.33 -29.10 42.28
CA ARG A 2 -3.57 -28.32 41.06
C ARG A 2 -2.39 -27.36 40.97
N LEU A 3 -1.46 -27.65 40.06
CA LEU A 3 -0.25 -26.88 39.83
C LEU A 3 -0.59 -25.66 38.94
N LEU A 4 -0.04 -24.51 39.31
CA LEU A 4 0.09 -23.32 38.48
C LEU A 4 0.97 -23.62 37.27
N GLN A 5 0.55 -23.21 36.06
CA GLN A 5 1.45 -23.03 34.91
C GLN A 5 1.25 -21.60 34.38
N THR A 6 2.24 -20.76 34.68
CA THR A 6 2.49 -19.46 34.04
C THR A 6 3.01 -19.69 32.63
N PHE A 7 2.32 -19.14 31.62
CA PHE A 7 2.84 -19.02 30.26
C PHE A 7 3.72 -17.77 30.16
N THR A 8 5.01 -17.97 29.92
CA THR A 8 5.95 -16.91 29.54
C THR A 8 6.06 -16.96 28.02
N ALA A 9 5.60 -15.93 27.31
CA ALA A 9 5.80 -15.81 25.87
C ALA A 9 7.25 -15.42 25.60
N ILE A 10 8.01 -16.32 24.97
CA ILE A 10 9.33 -16.01 24.40
C ILE A 10 9.06 -15.33 23.06
N VAL A 11 9.40 -14.04 22.97
CA VAL A 11 9.49 -13.33 21.69
C VAL A 11 10.71 -13.88 20.96
N ALA A 12 10.50 -14.74 19.96
CA ALA A 12 11.53 -15.12 19.02
C ALA A 12 11.80 -13.93 18.10
N SER A 13 12.91 -13.23 18.37
CA SER A 13 13.49 -12.29 17.42
C SER A 13 14.02 -13.11 16.24
N THR A 14 13.30 -13.07 15.12
CA THR A 14 13.80 -13.55 13.83
C THR A 14 14.94 -12.63 13.41
N LEU A 15 16.18 -13.06 13.68
CA LEU A 15 17.33 -12.57 12.93
C LEU A 15 17.05 -12.85 11.45
N LEU A 16 17.02 -11.80 10.63
CA LEU A 16 17.21 -11.95 9.19
C LEU A 16 18.55 -12.68 9.00
N THR A 17 18.48 -13.94 8.56
CA THR A 17 19.63 -14.61 7.99
C THR A 17 19.95 -13.90 6.68
N VAL A 18 21.02 -13.12 6.67
CA VAL A 18 21.72 -12.80 5.41
C VAL A 18 21.97 -14.14 4.74
N ALA A 19 21.46 -14.33 3.53
CA ALA A 19 21.71 -15.54 2.74
C ALA A 19 23.23 -15.77 2.72
N SER A 20 23.68 -16.87 3.30
CA SER A 20 25.06 -17.32 3.16
C SER A 20 25.33 -17.48 1.67
N ALA A 21 26.45 -16.94 1.17
CA ALA A 21 26.94 -17.26 -0.16
C ALA A 21 26.80 -18.78 -0.37
N GLN A 22 26.11 -19.19 -1.43
CA GLN A 22 25.93 -20.60 -1.73
C GLN A 22 27.26 -21.11 -2.27
N THR A 23 28.18 -21.42 -1.37
CA THR A 23 29.47 -22.03 -1.71
C THR A 23 29.14 -23.39 -2.32
N GLY A 24 29.28 -23.53 -3.65
CA GLY A 24 29.11 -24.83 -4.31
C GLY A 24 29.88 -25.91 -3.55
N ALA A 25 29.44 -27.16 -3.67
CA ALA A 25 30.06 -28.22 -2.88
C ALA A 25 31.50 -28.47 -3.35
N ASP A 26 32.41 -28.70 -2.40
CA ASP A 26 33.82 -29.06 -2.63
C ASP A 26 34.01 -30.44 -3.31
N GLY A 27 32.92 -31.06 -3.76
CA GLY A 27 32.94 -32.32 -4.46
C GLY A 27 31.61 -32.62 -5.14
N CYS A 28 31.68 -33.36 -6.24
CA CYS A 28 30.55 -33.70 -7.10
C CYS A 28 29.55 -34.71 -6.54
N THR A 29 29.78 -35.27 -5.34
CA THR A 29 28.86 -36.26 -4.74
C THR A 29 27.59 -35.64 -4.19
N THR A 30 27.65 -34.36 -3.82
CA THR A 30 26.52 -33.57 -3.31
C THR A 30 26.57 -32.14 -3.83
N PRO A 31 26.45 -31.91 -5.16
CA PRO A 31 26.55 -30.58 -5.74
C PRO A 31 25.51 -29.61 -5.13
N GLY A 32 25.86 -28.33 -5.06
CA GLY A 32 24.92 -27.29 -4.62
C GLY A 32 23.78 -27.13 -5.63
N ALA A 33 22.52 -27.18 -5.19
CA ALA A 33 21.38 -27.05 -6.11
C ALA A 33 21.11 -25.58 -6.46
N ILE A 34 21.15 -25.25 -7.75
CA ILE A 34 20.73 -23.97 -8.31
C ILE A 34 19.74 -24.20 -9.46
N ALA A 35 18.94 -23.20 -9.81
CA ALA A 35 17.92 -23.34 -10.86
C ALA A 35 17.68 -22.01 -11.57
N GLY A 36 17.34 -22.11 -12.86
CA GLY A 36 17.00 -20.98 -13.71
C GLY A 36 18.18 -20.19 -14.25
N GLN A 37 17.90 -19.11 -14.98
CA GLN A 37 18.88 -18.14 -15.45
C GLN A 37 19.20 -17.11 -14.36
N GLY A 38 20.30 -16.36 -14.52
CA GLY A 38 20.71 -15.28 -13.61
C GLY A 38 22.12 -15.44 -13.05
N SER A 39 22.43 -14.65 -12.02
CA SER A 39 23.74 -14.58 -11.39
C SER A 39 23.78 -15.37 -10.08
N PHE A 40 24.68 -16.34 -9.98
CA PHE A 40 24.84 -17.21 -8.82
C PHE A 40 26.22 -16.98 -8.19
N PRO A 41 26.32 -16.61 -6.90
CA PRO A 41 27.61 -16.47 -6.24
C PRO A 41 28.25 -17.83 -6.00
N PHE A 42 29.58 -17.91 -6.13
CA PHE A 42 30.37 -19.07 -5.70
C PHE A 42 31.63 -18.60 -4.96
N ASP A 43 32.26 -19.50 -4.21
CA ASP A 43 33.55 -19.24 -3.57
C ASP A 43 34.41 -20.51 -3.59
N SER A 44 35.48 -20.49 -4.36
CA SER A 44 36.46 -21.57 -4.49
C SER A 44 37.70 -21.37 -3.61
N SER A 45 37.72 -20.37 -2.72
CA SER A 45 38.92 -20.02 -1.93
C SER A 45 39.41 -21.13 -1.01
N LEU A 46 38.52 -22.01 -0.55
CA LEU A 46 38.82 -23.16 0.32
C LEU A 46 38.57 -24.50 -0.36
N ALA A 47 38.23 -24.50 -1.66
CA ALA A 47 37.97 -25.72 -2.40
C ALA A 47 39.27 -26.50 -2.65
N THR A 48 39.15 -27.81 -2.73
CA THR A 48 40.23 -28.76 -3.01
C THR A 48 40.05 -29.33 -4.40
N THR A 49 41.15 -29.64 -5.10
CA THR A 49 41.08 -30.32 -6.40
C THR A 49 40.83 -31.81 -6.21
N GLY A 50 39.62 -32.27 -6.54
CA GLY A 50 39.25 -33.68 -6.57
C GLY A 50 39.89 -34.48 -7.72
N LEU A 51 39.54 -35.76 -7.85
CA LEU A 51 39.95 -36.57 -9.02
C LEU A 51 38.95 -36.45 -10.17
N GLU A 52 37.73 -36.01 -9.87
CA GLU A 52 36.60 -35.94 -10.77
C GLU A 52 36.67 -34.72 -11.69
N GLY A 53 36.24 -34.87 -12.94
CA GLY A 53 36.30 -33.80 -13.96
C GLY A 53 37.71 -33.44 -14.44
N GLN A 54 38.76 -34.07 -13.93
CA GLN A 54 40.15 -33.66 -14.22
C GLN A 54 40.73 -34.24 -15.53
N LEU A 55 40.01 -35.15 -16.20
CA LEU A 55 40.48 -35.86 -17.40
C LEU A 55 39.60 -35.61 -18.63
N GLU A 56 38.96 -34.45 -18.66
CA GLU A 56 38.03 -34.09 -19.72
C GLU A 56 38.75 -33.57 -20.97
N GLY A 57 38.54 -34.24 -22.09
CA GLY A 57 39.18 -33.88 -23.36
C GLY A 57 38.79 -32.49 -23.86
N LEU A 58 37.54 -32.07 -23.62
CA LEU A 58 37.07 -30.72 -23.94
C LEU A 58 37.71 -29.65 -23.06
N CYS A 59 38.25 -30.03 -21.91
CA CYS A 59 38.94 -29.11 -20.99
C CYS A 59 40.44 -28.97 -21.26
N LEU A 60 40.98 -29.58 -22.32
CA LEU A 60 42.40 -29.52 -22.62
C LEU A 60 42.81 -28.13 -23.16
N PHE A 61 43.07 -27.22 -22.23
CA PHE A 61 43.54 -25.86 -22.49
C PHE A 61 44.98 -25.73 -22.00
N PHE A 62 45.83 -25.15 -22.85
CA PHE A 62 47.26 -24.91 -22.56
C PHE A 62 48.03 -26.14 -22.03
N GLY A 63 47.62 -27.35 -22.45
CA GLY A 63 48.25 -28.60 -22.06
C GLY A 63 47.75 -29.22 -20.76
N SER A 64 46.73 -28.65 -20.12
CA SER A 64 46.08 -29.22 -18.93
C SER A 64 44.57 -29.36 -19.11
N SER A 65 44.03 -30.53 -18.73
CA SER A 65 42.58 -30.76 -18.61
C SER A 65 42.05 -30.49 -17.21
N ALA A 66 42.92 -30.28 -16.22
CA ALA A 66 42.51 -30.08 -14.84
C ALA A 66 41.79 -28.74 -14.64
N ILE A 67 40.88 -28.72 -13.66
CA ILE A 67 40.18 -27.57 -13.10
C ILE A 67 40.48 -27.61 -11.60
N ASP A 68 41.33 -26.71 -11.12
CA ASP A 68 41.82 -26.69 -9.73
C ASP A 68 40.85 -25.94 -8.81
N ASN A 69 40.86 -26.27 -7.51
CA ASN A 69 40.04 -25.62 -6.47
C ASN A 69 38.56 -25.54 -6.90
N ASP A 70 37.96 -26.67 -7.25
CA ASP A 70 36.67 -26.70 -7.91
C ASP A 70 35.49 -26.84 -6.95
N VAL A 71 34.43 -26.10 -7.24
CA VAL A 71 33.13 -26.23 -6.60
C VAL A 71 32.08 -26.71 -7.59
N TRP A 72 31.11 -27.47 -7.08
CA TRP A 72 30.16 -28.21 -7.89
C TRP A 72 28.73 -27.76 -7.64
N PHE A 73 27.98 -27.59 -8.73
CA PHE A 73 26.56 -27.24 -8.71
C PHE A 73 25.73 -28.22 -9.56
N ASP A 74 24.53 -28.54 -9.11
CA ASP A 74 23.49 -29.13 -9.95
C ASP A 74 22.53 -28.00 -10.35
N TRP A 75 22.59 -27.64 -11.62
CA TRP A 75 21.80 -26.56 -12.21
C TRP A 75 20.62 -27.10 -12.99
N THR A 76 19.40 -26.70 -12.58
CA THR A 76 18.16 -27.04 -13.32
C THR A 76 17.83 -25.95 -14.33
N ALA A 77 17.90 -26.26 -15.62
CA ALA A 77 17.55 -25.32 -16.69
C ALA A 77 16.04 -25.00 -16.67
N ASP A 78 15.68 -23.72 -16.75
CA ASP A 78 14.29 -23.26 -16.81
C ASP A 78 13.74 -23.19 -18.25
N ALA A 79 14.61 -23.20 -19.26
CA ALA A 79 14.27 -23.13 -20.67
C ALA A 79 15.03 -24.16 -21.51
N THR A 80 14.51 -24.46 -22.71
CA THR A 80 15.20 -25.25 -23.73
C THR A 80 15.88 -24.30 -24.70
N GLY A 81 17.18 -24.48 -24.97
CA GLY A 81 17.94 -23.57 -25.82
C GLY A 81 19.44 -23.78 -25.71
N THR A 82 20.22 -22.78 -26.12
CA THR A 82 21.67 -22.76 -25.87
C THR A 82 21.94 -21.95 -24.62
N ALA A 83 22.48 -22.59 -23.58
CA ALA A 83 22.94 -21.91 -22.38
C ALA A 83 24.33 -21.31 -22.63
N THR A 84 24.52 -20.06 -22.22
CA THR A 84 25.81 -19.39 -22.03
C THR A 84 26.06 -19.31 -20.53
N ILE A 85 27.19 -19.85 -20.09
CA ILE A 85 27.62 -19.86 -18.69
C ILE A 85 28.93 -19.09 -18.61
N SER A 86 28.97 -18.05 -17.79
CA SER A 86 30.03 -17.05 -17.73
C SER A 86 30.53 -16.85 -16.30
N THR A 87 31.83 -16.67 -16.14
CA THR A 87 32.47 -16.23 -14.90
C THR A 87 33.12 -14.85 -15.03
N CYS A 88 32.82 -14.09 -16.09
CA CYS A 88 33.50 -12.84 -16.46
C CYS A 88 33.46 -11.73 -15.39
N LEU A 89 32.53 -11.79 -14.44
CA LEU A 89 32.45 -10.85 -13.33
C LEU A 89 33.34 -11.25 -12.13
N THR A 90 34.17 -12.28 -12.31
CA THR A 90 35.10 -12.81 -11.31
C THR A 90 36.51 -12.24 -11.51
N ALA A 91 37.25 -12.02 -10.42
CA ALA A 91 38.56 -11.37 -10.47
C ALA A 91 39.76 -12.32 -10.63
N HIS A 92 39.57 -13.62 -10.39
CA HIS A 92 40.62 -14.64 -10.49
C HIS A 92 40.48 -15.46 -11.77
N ASP A 93 41.56 -16.13 -12.16
CA ASP A 93 41.61 -16.99 -13.34
C ASP A 93 40.70 -18.21 -13.12
N THR A 94 39.70 -18.38 -14.00
CA THR A 94 38.68 -19.41 -13.85
C THR A 94 38.77 -20.44 -14.96
N LYS A 95 38.29 -21.64 -14.65
CA LYS A 95 38.04 -22.69 -15.63
C LYS A 95 36.76 -23.42 -15.28
N ILE A 96 35.90 -23.65 -16.26
CA ILE A 96 34.55 -24.19 -16.05
C ILE A 96 34.23 -25.34 -16.99
N ALA A 97 33.47 -26.32 -16.50
CA ALA A 97 32.96 -27.44 -17.28
C ALA A 97 31.50 -27.76 -16.93
N ALA A 98 30.77 -28.32 -17.90
CA ALA A 98 29.40 -28.79 -17.73
C ALA A 98 29.24 -30.26 -18.13
N TYR A 99 28.38 -30.97 -17.40
CA TYR A 99 28.16 -32.41 -17.52
C TYR A 99 26.66 -32.75 -17.52
N PRO A 100 26.27 -33.92 -18.06
CA PRO A 100 24.92 -34.45 -17.84
C PRO A 100 24.69 -34.74 -16.35
N ALA A 101 23.45 -34.59 -15.87
CA ALA A 101 23.12 -34.94 -14.48
C ALA A 101 23.40 -36.42 -14.14
N GLY A 102 23.74 -36.67 -12.88
CA GLY A 102 23.98 -38.02 -12.36
C GLY A 102 24.98 -38.13 -11.22
N GLY A 103 25.43 -37.00 -10.64
CA GLY A 103 26.51 -36.95 -9.66
C GLY A 103 27.87 -36.79 -10.35
N CYS A 104 28.91 -37.38 -9.77
CA CYS A 104 30.27 -37.23 -10.27
C CYS A 104 30.45 -37.67 -11.74
N PRO A 105 31.05 -36.82 -12.58
CA PRO A 105 31.15 -37.10 -14.00
C PRO A 105 32.09 -38.28 -14.29
N ALA A 106 31.71 -39.09 -15.27
CA ALA A 106 32.61 -40.09 -15.83
C ALA A 106 33.66 -39.42 -16.72
N ALA A 107 34.86 -39.99 -16.81
CA ALA A 107 35.91 -39.43 -17.67
C ALA A 107 35.44 -39.33 -19.14
N GLY A 108 35.57 -38.14 -19.73
CA GLY A 108 35.17 -37.85 -21.10
C GLY A 108 33.67 -37.56 -21.27
N SER A 109 32.95 -37.26 -20.18
CA SER A 109 31.52 -36.95 -20.21
C SER A 109 31.20 -35.45 -20.29
N SER A 110 32.21 -34.58 -20.30
CA SER A 110 32.02 -33.14 -20.47
C SER A 110 31.23 -32.82 -21.74
N MET A 111 30.24 -31.95 -21.59
CA MET A 111 29.43 -31.41 -22.68
C MET A 111 30.01 -30.12 -23.24
N ALA A 112 30.60 -29.31 -22.34
CA ALA A 112 31.27 -28.05 -22.66
C ALA A 112 32.34 -27.77 -21.60
N CYS A 113 33.37 -27.03 -22.00
CA CYS A 113 34.42 -26.57 -21.10
C CYS A 113 35.10 -25.31 -21.65
N ASN A 114 35.52 -24.41 -20.78
CA ASN A 114 36.28 -23.22 -21.16
C ASN A 114 37.19 -22.73 -20.03
N ASP A 115 38.22 -21.97 -20.39
CA ASP A 115 39.25 -21.42 -19.52
C ASP A 115 39.33 -19.90 -19.71
N ASP A 116 39.82 -19.45 -20.87
CA ASP A 116 39.92 -18.04 -21.21
C ASP A 116 38.90 -17.63 -22.29
N SER A 117 38.04 -16.66 -21.97
CA SER A 117 37.13 -16.00 -22.92
C SER A 117 37.05 -14.49 -22.75
N CYS A 118 37.01 -13.99 -21.52
CA CYS A 118 36.85 -12.56 -21.20
C CYS A 118 38.03 -12.00 -20.41
N GLY A 119 39.24 -12.39 -20.82
CA GLY A 119 40.47 -12.19 -20.05
C GLY A 119 40.96 -13.55 -19.57
N LEU A 120 41.11 -13.70 -18.25
CA LEU A 120 41.42 -14.96 -17.59
C LEU A 120 40.16 -15.68 -17.08
N GLN A 121 38.99 -15.19 -17.46
CA GLN A 121 37.70 -15.75 -17.04
C GLN A 121 37.03 -16.50 -18.17
N SER A 122 36.18 -17.45 -17.83
CA SER A 122 35.65 -18.43 -18.75
C SER A 122 34.23 -18.11 -19.21
N VAL A 123 33.93 -18.50 -20.45
CA VAL A 123 32.59 -18.55 -21.00
C VAL A 123 32.43 -19.86 -21.78
N MET A 124 31.42 -20.65 -21.44
CA MET A 124 31.08 -21.86 -22.18
C MET A 124 29.64 -21.81 -22.68
N THR A 125 29.38 -22.49 -23.79
CA THR A 125 28.02 -22.68 -24.32
C THR A 125 27.68 -24.15 -24.46
N LEU A 126 26.43 -24.52 -24.14
CA LEU A 126 25.93 -25.88 -24.30
C LEU A 126 24.43 -25.90 -24.62
N PRO A 127 23.94 -26.86 -25.42
CA PRO A 127 22.51 -27.06 -25.60
C PRO A 127 21.91 -27.64 -24.32
N VAL A 128 20.78 -27.08 -23.89
CA VAL A 128 20.03 -27.49 -22.70
C VAL A 128 18.55 -27.68 -23.02
N THR A 129 17.90 -28.50 -22.19
CA THR A 129 16.47 -28.78 -22.22
C THR A 129 15.84 -28.33 -20.91
N ALA A 130 14.68 -27.68 -20.99
CA ALA A 130 13.94 -27.21 -19.82
C ALA A 130 13.66 -28.35 -18.84
N ALA A 131 13.69 -28.03 -17.54
CA ALA A 131 13.55 -28.95 -16.42
C ALA A 131 14.57 -30.11 -16.37
N THR A 132 15.67 -30.01 -17.14
CA THR A 132 16.78 -30.96 -17.08
C THR A 132 17.88 -30.40 -16.18
N VAL A 133 18.47 -31.27 -15.36
CA VAL A 133 19.59 -30.93 -14.49
C VAL A 133 20.91 -31.14 -15.24
N TYR A 134 21.85 -30.22 -15.06
CA TYR A 134 23.23 -30.29 -15.54
C TYR A 134 24.17 -30.09 -14.35
N THR A 135 25.23 -30.87 -14.27
CA THR A 135 26.23 -30.69 -13.22
C THR A 135 27.32 -29.74 -13.74
N LEU A 136 27.61 -28.68 -13.00
CA LEU A 136 28.58 -27.65 -13.32
C LEU A 136 29.78 -27.75 -12.38
N GLN A 137 30.98 -27.70 -12.93
CA GLN A 137 32.26 -27.65 -12.20
C GLN A 137 32.89 -26.30 -12.44
N ILE A 138 33.08 -25.53 -11.38
CA ILE A 138 33.61 -24.17 -11.43
C ILE A 138 34.87 -24.11 -10.57
N GLY A 139 36.02 -23.84 -11.18
CA GLY A 139 37.28 -23.70 -10.47
C GLY A 139 38.22 -22.75 -11.18
N SER A 140 39.51 -23.01 -11.05
CA SER A 140 40.59 -22.19 -11.59
C SER A 140 41.45 -22.95 -12.58
N PHE A 141 42.08 -22.21 -13.50
CA PHE A 141 43.15 -22.80 -14.31
C PHE A 141 44.28 -23.32 -13.40
N PRO A 142 44.90 -24.47 -13.74
CA PRO A 142 45.95 -25.04 -12.90
C PRO A 142 47.12 -24.11 -12.61
N GLY A 143 47.40 -23.90 -11.32
CA GLY A 143 48.41 -22.97 -10.83
C GLY A 143 47.88 -21.57 -10.45
N ALA A 144 46.62 -21.26 -10.75
CA ALA A 144 45.93 -20.10 -10.19
C ALA A 144 45.29 -20.42 -8.82
N GLY A 145 45.07 -19.40 -8.00
CA GLY A 145 44.34 -19.54 -6.73
C GLY A 145 42.83 -19.37 -6.94
N GLY A 146 42.03 -20.13 -6.20
CA GLY A 146 40.58 -19.93 -6.12
C GLY A 146 40.19 -18.64 -5.38
N GLY A 147 38.91 -18.30 -5.44
CA GLY A 147 38.36 -17.11 -4.78
C GLY A 147 36.84 -16.98 -4.89
N PRO A 148 36.26 -15.93 -4.30
CA PRO A 148 34.87 -15.59 -4.54
C PRO A 148 34.67 -15.13 -5.98
N GLY A 149 33.50 -15.47 -6.54
CA GLY A 149 33.13 -15.13 -7.90
C GLY A 149 31.63 -15.19 -8.15
N THR A 150 31.26 -14.88 -9.39
CA THR A 150 29.87 -14.93 -9.87
C THR A 150 29.81 -15.82 -11.10
N LEU A 151 28.85 -16.74 -11.10
CA LEU A 151 28.47 -17.59 -12.21
C LEU A 151 27.19 -17.03 -12.84
N ASP A 152 27.29 -16.45 -14.03
CA ASP A 152 26.16 -15.93 -14.79
C ASP A 152 25.68 -16.97 -15.80
N ILE A 153 24.41 -17.35 -15.73
CA ILE A 153 23.81 -18.35 -16.62
C ILE A 153 22.66 -17.72 -17.41
N LEU A 154 22.71 -17.83 -18.72
CA LEU A 154 21.71 -17.29 -19.64
C LEU A 154 21.37 -18.34 -20.69
N ILE A 155 20.09 -18.65 -20.87
CA ILE A 155 19.62 -19.55 -21.92
C ILE A 155 19.04 -18.69 -23.03
N GLY A 156 19.77 -18.62 -24.15
CA GLY A 156 19.34 -17.94 -25.36
C GLY A 156 19.91 -16.53 -25.60
N GLY A 157 20.48 -15.83 -24.62
CA GLY A 157 20.82 -14.40 -24.78
C GLY A 157 22.28 -14.02 -25.10
N GLY A 158 23.11 -14.93 -25.63
CA GLY A 158 24.57 -14.72 -25.67
C GLY A 158 25.25 -14.70 -27.04
N GLY A 159 24.59 -14.26 -28.11
CA GLY A 159 25.24 -14.09 -29.41
C GLY A 159 24.67 -12.89 -30.19
N PRO A 160 25.49 -12.17 -31.00
CA PRO A 160 25.16 -10.82 -31.49
C PRO A 160 23.95 -10.69 -32.46
N LEU A 161 23.20 -11.76 -32.74
CA LEU A 161 22.21 -11.77 -33.83
C LEU A 161 21.03 -12.74 -33.60
N ALA A 162 20.90 -13.38 -32.44
CA ALA A 162 19.87 -14.41 -32.25
C ALA A 162 18.47 -13.82 -32.05
N ASN A 163 18.35 -12.65 -31.43
CA ASN A 163 17.09 -12.02 -31.06
C ASN A 163 16.88 -10.62 -31.66
N ASP A 164 17.51 -10.34 -32.80
CA ASP A 164 17.36 -9.09 -33.56
C ASP A 164 16.00 -8.95 -34.29
N SER A 165 15.03 -9.79 -33.92
CA SER A 165 13.66 -9.77 -34.43
C SER A 165 12.73 -10.42 -33.42
N CYS A 166 11.51 -9.90 -33.30
CA CYS A 166 10.44 -10.50 -32.50
C CYS A 166 10.09 -11.95 -32.92
N THR A 167 10.44 -12.37 -34.13
CA THR A 167 10.24 -13.77 -34.56
C THR A 167 11.28 -14.73 -33.97
N THR A 168 12.40 -14.20 -33.51
CA THR A 168 13.51 -14.94 -32.91
C THR A 168 13.77 -14.50 -31.48
N ALA A 169 12.72 -13.96 -30.82
CA ALA A 169 12.77 -13.53 -29.43
C ALA A 169 13.33 -14.64 -28.53
N VAL A 170 14.20 -14.24 -27.61
CA VAL A 170 14.85 -15.17 -26.68
C VAL A 170 13.96 -15.41 -25.48
N ALA A 171 13.72 -16.69 -25.16
CA ALA A 171 12.90 -17.07 -24.02
C ALA A 171 13.67 -16.86 -22.69
N ILE A 172 13.11 -16.03 -21.81
CA ILE A 172 13.58 -15.82 -20.44
C ILE A 172 12.41 -16.00 -19.46
N ALA A 173 12.68 -16.18 -18.17
CA ALA A 173 11.64 -16.41 -17.18
C ALA A 173 12.00 -15.85 -15.80
N GLY A 174 10.98 -15.45 -15.05
CA GLY A 174 11.07 -15.03 -13.66
C GLY A 174 11.62 -13.63 -13.43
N GLN A 175 11.80 -13.28 -12.17
CA GLN A 175 12.41 -12.02 -11.73
C GLN A 175 13.94 -12.13 -11.68
N GLY A 176 14.65 -11.01 -11.86
CA GLY A 176 16.10 -10.97 -11.73
C GLY A 176 16.78 -10.01 -12.70
N ASN A 177 18.10 -10.16 -12.78
CA ASN A 177 18.97 -9.38 -13.67
C ASN A 177 19.29 -10.21 -14.92
N PHE A 178 18.94 -9.70 -16.10
CA PHE A 178 19.08 -10.37 -17.38
C PHE A 178 20.05 -9.59 -18.27
N PRO A 179 21.29 -10.09 -18.48
CA PRO A 179 22.24 -9.43 -19.35
C PRO A 179 21.79 -9.51 -20.81
N TYR A 180 22.11 -8.47 -21.57
CA TYR A 180 21.83 -8.39 -23.00
C TYR A 180 22.92 -7.61 -23.75
N ASP A 181 23.00 -7.84 -25.06
CA ASP A 181 23.91 -7.13 -25.95
C ASP A 181 23.17 -6.71 -27.22
N SER A 182 22.96 -5.40 -27.39
CA SER A 182 22.39 -4.81 -28.61
C SER A 182 23.46 -4.29 -29.57
N THR A 183 24.74 -4.62 -29.35
CA THR A 183 25.84 -4.22 -30.24
C THR A 183 25.65 -4.82 -31.63
N GLY A 184 25.35 -3.97 -32.61
CA GLY A 184 25.16 -4.39 -33.99
C GLY A 184 23.77 -4.95 -34.32
N ALA A 185 22.82 -4.88 -33.36
CA ALA A 185 21.41 -5.09 -33.63
C ALA A 185 20.90 -4.10 -34.69
N THR A 186 19.94 -4.52 -35.50
CA THR A 186 19.29 -3.71 -36.52
C THR A 186 17.92 -3.25 -36.04
N THR A 187 17.41 -2.16 -36.63
CA THR A 187 16.04 -1.70 -36.34
C THR A 187 15.07 -2.35 -37.30
N GLY A 188 14.24 -3.26 -36.79
CA GLY A 188 13.16 -3.91 -37.54
C GLY A 188 11.98 -2.97 -37.85
N LEU A 189 10.95 -3.49 -38.52
CA LEU A 189 9.67 -2.78 -38.69
C LEU A 189 8.74 -2.98 -37.48
N GLU A 190 9.03 -3.98 -36.67
CA GLU A 190 8.19 -4.48 -35.59
C GLU A 190 8.30 -3.58 -34.35
N GLY A 191 7.18 -3.36 -33.66
CA GLY A 191 7.13 -2.48 -32.48
C GLY A 191 7.29 -0.97 -32.77
N GLN A 192 7.60 -0.56 -34.01
CA GLN A 192 7.99 0.83 -34.30
C GLN A 192 6.84 1.83 -34.44
N THR A 193 5.58 1.39 -34.35
CA THR A 193 4.39 2.25 -34.57
C THR A 193 3.50 2.37 -33.34
N GLU A 194 4.05 2.03 -32.17
CA GLU A 194 3.31 2.09 -30.90
C GLU A 194 3.12 3.53 -30.44
N VAL A 195 1.86 3.96 -30.33
CA VAL A 195 1.51 5.31 -29.89
C VAL A 195 1.98 5.56 -28.46
N SER A 196 1.93 4.54 -27.59
CA SER A 196 2.42 4.61 -26.22
C SER A 196 3.93 4.86 -26.15
N CYS A 197 4.69 4.51 -27.20
CA CYS A 197 6.13 4.73 -27.32
C CYS A 197 6.49 6.11 -27.89
N SER A 198 5.51 6.96 -28.19
CA SER A 198 5.75 8.26 -28.84
C SER A 198 6.36 9.29 -27.87
N SER A 199 7.64 9.11 -27.57
CA SER A 199 8.46 10.01 -26.76
C SER A 199 9.30 10.92 -27.65
N PHE A 200 9.38 12.20 -27.29
CA PHE A 200 10.20 13.20 -27.99
C PHE A 200 9.97 13.28 -29.51
N GLY A 201 8.76 12.94 -29.97
CA GLY A 201 8.37 12.97 -31.38
C GLY A 201 8.70 11.72 -32.19
N THR A 202 9.10 10.62 -31.55
CA THR A 202 9.38 9.34 -32.21
C THR A 202 8.84 8.14 -31.42
N SER A 203 8.24 7.18 -32.12
CA SER A 203 7.85 5.88 -31.55
C SER A 203 8.95 4.82 -31.69
N ALA A 204 9.99 5.07 -32.48
CA ALA A 204 11.00 4.06 -32.80
C ALA A 204 11.84 3.66 -31.58
N VAL A 205 12.16 2.37 -31.50
CA VAL A 205 13.13 1.73 -30.61
C VAL A 205 14.23 1.19 -31.54
N ASP A 206 15.37 1.86 -31.60
CA ASP A 206 16.47 1.52 -32.53
C ASP A 206 17.37 0.41 -31.96
N ASN A 207 18.06 -0.33 -32.83
CA ASN A 207 18.99 -1.41 -32.45
C ASN A 207 18.34 -2.39 -31.45
N ASP A 208 17.14 -2.85 -31.78
CA ASP A 208 16.26 -3.52 -30.84
C ASP A 208 16.46 -5.04 -30.83
N ILE A 209 16.45 -5.59 -29.62
CA ILE A 209 16.49 -7.03 -29.38
C ILE A 209 15.24 -7.46 -28.61
N TRP A 210 14.86 -8.72 -28.82
CA TRP A 210 13.56 -9.23 -28.40
C TRP A 210 13.68 -10.38 -27.39
N PHE A 211 12.80 -10.36 -26.39
CA PHE A 211 12.68 -11.43 -25.41
C PHE A 211 11.22 -11.88 -25.26
N ASP A 212 11.01 -13.18 -25.13
CA ASP A 212 9.76 -13.76 -24.68
C ASP A 212 9.91 -14.07 -23.18
N TRP A 213 9.40 -13.18 -22.33
CA TRP A 213 9.56 -13.28 -20.89
C TRP A 213 8.35 -13.92 -20.21
N THR A 214 8.57 -15.01 -19.47
CA THR A 214 7.52 -15.69 -18.68
C THR A 214 7.50 -15.19 -17.25
N ALA A 215 6.40 -14.55 -16.83
CA ALA A 215 6.21 -14.09 -15.46
C ALA A 215 6.07 -15.28 -14.47
N ASP A 216 6.75 -15.21 -13.32
CA ASP A 216 6.70 -16.22 -12.24
C ASP A 216 5.71 -15.86 -11.11
N ALA A 217 5.09 -14.69 -11.18
CA ALA A 217 4.11 -14.20 -10.24
C ALA A 217 3.04 -13.36 -10.93
N THR A 218 1.85 -13.27 -10.31
CA THR A 218 0.82 -12.30 -10.68
C THR A 218 1.07 -11.03 -9.89
N GLY A 219 1.08 -9.88 -10.55
CA GLY A 219 1.48 -8.62 -9.91
C GLY A 219 1.70 -7.50 -10.91
N GLN A 220 2.40 -6.46 -10.47
CA GLN A 220 2.92 -5.43 -11.37
C GLN A 220 4.39 -5.68 -11.64
N ALA A 221 4.73 -5.93 -12.92
CA ALA A 221 6.10 -6.09 -13.36
C ALA A 221 6.72 -4.73 -13.65
N THR A 222 7.92 -4.51 -13.12
CA THR A 222 8.80 -3.39 -13.44
C THR A 222 10.02 -3.92 -14.18
N ILE A 223 10.30 -3.36 -15.36
CA ILE A 223 11.46 -3.71 -16.18
C ILE A 223 12.31 -2.46 -16.34
N SER A 224 13.59 -2.56 -15.99
CA SER A 224 14.48 -1.41 -15.84
C SER A 224 15.81 -1.67 -16.55
N THR A 225 16.23 -0.73 -17.40
CA THR A 225 17.58 -0.69 -18.00
C THR A 225 18.46 0.39 -17.36
N CYS A 226 18.08 0.87 -16.16
CA CYS A 226 18.75 2.00 -15.50
C CYS A 226 20.22 1.79 -15.13
N SER A 227 20.75 0.57 -15.26
CA SER A 227 22.18 0.27 -15.13
C SER A 227 22.98 0.46 -16.43
N ALA A 228 22.30 0.65 -17.57
CA ALA A 228 22.94 0.90 -18.85
C ALA A 228 23.63 2.27 -18.89
N ILE A 229 24.70 2.36 -19.69
CA ILE A 229 25.51 3.59 -19.86
C ILE A 229 25.21 4.33 -21.17
N PHE A 230 24.17 3.90 -21.88
CA PHE A 230 23.69 4.46 -23.14
C PHE A 230 22.20 4.72 -23.06
N ASP A 231 21.72 5.54 -23.98
CA ASP A 231 20.31 5.93 -24.07
C ASP A 231 19.45 4.72 -24.49
N THR A 232 18.52 4.30 -23.64
CA THR A 232 17.72 3.10 -23.87
C THR A 232 16.27 3.45 -24.16
N LYS A 233 15.57 2.53 -24.82
CA LYS A 233 14.12 2.58 -24.96
C LYS A 233 13.54 1.18 -24.86
N ILE A 234 12.43 1.03 -24.12
CA ILE A 234 11.82 -0.27 -23.82
C ILE A 234 10.33 -0.26 -24.17
N ALA A 235 9.85 -1.33 -24.79
CA ALA A 235 8.43 -1.63 -24.95
C ALA A 235 8.09 -3.06 -24.51
N SER A 236 6.84 -3.27 -24.08
CA SER A 236 6.31 -4.59 -23.70
C SER A 236 5.01 -4.90 -24.44
N TYR A 237 4.73 -6.19 -24.67
CA TYR A 237 3.65 -6.69 -25.51
C TYR A 237 3.00 -7.95 -24.95
N PRO A 238 1.73 -8.24 -25.29
CA PRO A 238 1.12 -9.54 -25.03
C PRO A 238 1.87 -10.70 -25.73
N ALA A 239 1.71 -11.93 -25.24
CA ALA A 239 2.19 -13.13 -25.95
C ALA A 239 1.61 -13.22 -27.37
N GLY A 240 2.40 -13.77 -28.30
CA GLY A 240 1.91 -14.11 -29.64
C GLY A 240 2.89 -13.92 -30.80
N GLY A 241 4.17 -13.64 -30.52
CA GLY A 241 5.17 -13.29 -31.53
C GLY A 241 5.18 -11.79 -31.81
N CYS A 242 5.44 -11.41 -33.05
CA CYS A 242 5.60 -9.99 -33.41
C CYS A 242 4.36 -9.14 -33.12
N PRO A 243 4.53 -7.97 -32.48
CA PRO A 243 3.41 -7.16 -32.04
C PRO A 243 2.63 -6.53 -33.19
N ALA A 244 1.31 -6.45 -33.01
CA ALA A 244 0.45 -5.66 -33.89
C ALA A 244 0.53 -4.17 -33.50
N ALA A 245 0.28 -3.27 -34.45
CA ALA A 245 0.28 -1.84 -34.17
C ALA A 245 -0.72 -1.47 -33.05
N GLY A 246 -0.25 -0.78 -32.02
CA GLY A 246 -1.04 -0.34 -30.87
C GLY A 246 -1.26 -1.44 -29.82
N SER A 247 -0.48 -2.53 -29.86
CA SER A 247 -0.60 -3.64 -28.91
C SER A 247 0.31 -3.52 -27.67
N SER A 248 1.16 -2.50 -27.61
CA SER A 248 2.04 -2.27 -26.45
C SER A 248 1.26 -2.16 -25.13
N LEU A 249 1.77 -2.86 -24.12
CA LEU A 249 1.25 -2.84 -22.74
C LEU A 249 1.82 -1.66 -21.96
N ALA A 250 3.11 -1.39 -22.14
CA ALA A 250 3.82 -0.23 -21.61
C ALA A 250 5.04 0.06 -22.49
N CYS A 251 5.43 1.33 -22.55
CA CYS A 251 6.60 1.78 -23.28
C CYS A 251 7.20 3.02 -22.64
N ASN A 252 8.52 3.14 -22.66
CA ASN A 252 9.21 4.29 -22.10
C ASN A 252 10.64 4.44 -22.63
N ASP A 253 11.18 5.65 -22.48
CA ASP A 253 12.49 6.10 -22.93
C ASP A 253 13.33 6.62 -21.75
N ASP A 254 12.87 7.70 -21.09
CA ASP A 254 13.59 8.36 -20.00
C ASP A 254 12.88 8.20 -18.64
N THR A 255 13.48 7.42 -17.73
CA THR A 255 13.10 7.40 -16.30
C THR A 255 14.28 7.70 -15.38
N CYS A 256 15.45 7.12 -15.64
CA CYS A 256 16.61 7.18 -14.75
C CYS A 256 17.71 8.15 -15.24
N GLY A 257 17.33 9.18 -15.98
CA GLY A 257 18.23 9.96 -16.82
C GLY A 257 17.90 9.68 -18.27
N LEU A 258 18.81 9.03 -19.00
CA LEU A 258 18.62 8.58 -20.39
C LEU A 258 18.24 7.08 -20.49
N GLN A 259 17.95 6.44 -19.35
CA GLN A 259 17.61 5.03 -19.31
C GLN A 259 16.15 4.84 -18.95
N SER A 260 15.59 3.74 -19.41
CA SER A 260 14.15 3.49 -19.35
C SER A 260 13.76 2.56 -18.23
N GLN A 261 12.52 2.75 -17.79
CA GLN A 261 11.82 1.80 -16.95
C GLN A 261 10.36 1.75 -17.38
N ILE A 262 9.80 0.55 -17.50
CA ILE A 262 8.37 0.36 -17.78
C ILE A 262 7.71 -0.42 -16.64
N SER A 263 6.42 -0.23 -16.47
CA SER A 263 5.61 -0.97 -15.50
C SER A 263 4.26 -1.36 -16.10
N PHE A 264 3.86 -2.63 -15.93
CA PHE A 264 2.58 -3.15 -16.44
C PHE A 264 2.09 -4.38 -15.63
N PRO A 265 0.78 -4.64 -15.60
CA PRO A 265 0.24 -5.80 -14.89
C PRO A 265 0.59 -7.12 -15.60
N VAL A 266 0.96 -8.12 -14.82
CA VAL A 266 1.32 -9.46 -15.29
C VAL A 266 0.59 -10.56 -14.54
N THR A 267 0.38 -11.69 -15.20
CA THR A 267 -0.21 -12.90 -14.63
C THR A 267 0.83 -14.01 -14.60
N ASN A 268 0.91 -14.73 -13.47
CA ASN A 268 1.80 -15.88 -13.31
C ASN A 268 1.66 -16.86 -14.48
N ALA A 269 2.80 -17.37 -14.96
CA ALA A 269 2.95 -18.30 -16.07
C ALA A 269 2.46 -17.77 -17.43
N THR A 270 2.28 -16.45 -17.58
CA THR A 270 1.99 -15.80 -18.87
C THR A 270 3.29 -15.29 -19.50
N VAL A 271 3.41 -15.45 -20.82
CA VAL A 271 4.52 -14.90 -21.63
C VAL A 271 4.21 -13.48 -22.07
N TYR A 272 5.21 -12.61 -22.07
CA TYR A 272 5.14 -11.23 -22.55
C TYR A 272 6.33 -10.97 -23.47
N GLY A 273 6.08 -10.29 -24.59
CA GLY A 273 7.14 -9.86 -25.49
C GLY A 273 7.80 -8.60 -24.96
N LEU A 274 9.13 -8.56 -24.90
CA LEU A 274 9.91 -7.39 -24.51
C LEU A 274 10.78 -6.96 -25.69
N GLN A 275 10.70 -5.68 -26.05
CA GLN A 275 11.58 -5.04 -27.02
C GLN A 275 12.51 -4.11 -26.27
N ILE A 276 13.81 -4.42 -26.27
CA ILE A 276 14.85 -3.64 -25.61
C ILE A 276 15.74 -3.04 -26.68
N GLY A 277 15.87 -1.72 -26.74
CA GLY A 277 16.76 -1.06 -27.68
C GLY A 277 17.23 0.29 -27.17
N THR A 278 17.49 1.18 -28.12
CA THR A 278 18.03 2.53 -27.88
C THR A 278 17.07 3.59 -28.37
N PHE A 279 17.10 4.77 -27.75
CA PHE A 279 16.50 5.95 -28.35
C PHE A 279 17.17 6.24 -29.70
N PRO A 280 16.43 6.71 -30.72
CA PRO A 280 16.99 6.91 -32.05
C PRO A 280 18.22 7.83 -32.10
N GLY A 281 19.27 7.36 -32.76
CA GLY A 281 20.55 8.06 -32.92
C GLY A 281 21.65 7.66 -31.94
N THR A 282 21.37 6.75 -31.01
CA THR A 282 22.37 6.16 -30.10
C THR A 282 22.81 4.79 -30.60
N ALA A 283 24.05 4.39 -30.30
CA ALA A 283 24.54 3.04 -30.61
C ALA A 283 24.14 2.06 -29.50
N GLY A 284 23.76 0.83 -29.89
CA GLY A 284 23.56 -0.27 -28.96
C GLY A 284 24.86 -0.69 -28.24
N GLY A 285 24.71 -1.49 -27.18
CA GLY A 285 25.82 -1.90 -26.33
C GLY A 285 25.44 -3.05 -25.39
N VAL A 286 26.43 -3.50 -24.63
CA VAL A 286 26.26 -4.51 -23.58
C VAL A 286 25.71 -3.85 -22.32
N ALA A 287 24.63 -4.39 -21.78
CA ALA A 287 24.01 -3.94 -20.54
C ALA A 287 23.22 -5.08 -19.89
N SER A 288 22.39 -4.74 -18.91
CA SER A 288 21.49 -5.68 -18.27
C SER A 288 20.14 -5.03 -18.00
N MET A 289 19.08 -5.82 -18.02
CA MET A 289 17.75 -5.40 -17.60
C MET A 289 17.37 -6.09 -16.29
N ASP A 290 16.86 -5.30 -15.34
CA ASP A 290 16.32 -5.79 -14.08
C ASP A 290 14.81 -5.95 -14.21
N ILE A 291 14.29 -7.12 -13.86
CA ILE A 291 12.86 -7.42 -13.84
C ILE A 291 12.42 -7.75 -12.41
N LEU A 292 11.45 -7.00 -11.90
CA LEU A 292 10.85 -7.20 -10.58
C LEU A 292 9.33 -7.27 -10.71
N ILE A 293 8.70 -8.27 -10.10
CA ILE A 293 7.25 -8.31 -9.92
C ILE A 293 6.95 -7.97 -8.46
N SER A 294 6.21 -6.89 -8.27
CA SER A 294 5.60 -6.55 -6.99
C SER A 294 4.22 -7.19 -6.90
N ALA A 295 3.84 -7.69 -5.72
CA ALA A 295 2.50 -8.20 -5.49
C ALA A 295 1.46 -7.11 -5.83
N PRO A 296 0.27 -7.47 -6.35
CA PRO A 296 -0.78 -6.51 -6.62
C PRO A 296 -1.05 -5.69 -5.35
N LEU A 297 -1.18 -4.37 -5.51
CA LEU A 297 -1.70 -3.52 -4.44
C LEU A 297 -3.07 -4.08 -4.05
N ALA A 298 -3.21 -4.54 -2.80
CA ALA A 298 -4.39 -5.28 -2.37
C ALA A 298 -5.70 -4.52 -2.64
N ASN A 299 -5.64 -3.20 -2.68
CA ASN A 299 -6.74 -2.29 -2.90
C ASN A 299 -6.64 -1.45 -4.19
N ASP A 300 -5.95 -1.96 -5.21
CA ASP A 300 -5.94 -1.36 -6.57
C ASP A 300 -7.28 -1.55 -7.31
N ASP A 301 -8.12 -2.46 -6.82
CA ASP A 301 -9.44 -2.76 -7.39
C ASP A 301 -10.54 -2.52 -6.34
N CYS A 302 -11.65 -1.90 -6.76
CA CYS A 302 -12.83 -1.63 -5.93
C CYS A 302 -13.51 -2.88 -5.36
N GLY A 303 -13.21 -4.06 -5.89
CA GLY A 303 -13.65 -5.36 -5.40
C GLY A 303 -12.84 -5.87 -4.19
N ALA A 304 -11.66 -5.30 -3.94
CA ALA A 304 -10.79 -5.64 -2.81
C ALA A 304 -10.35 -4.41 -1.98
N PRO A 305 -11.26 -3.51 -1.56
CA PRO A 305 -10.90 -2.27 -0.89
C PRO A 305 -10.33 -2.53 0.51
N THR A 306 -9.35 -1.71 0.91
CA THR A 306 -8.79 -1.77 2.28
C THR A 306 -9.82 -1.25 3.29
N ALA A 307 -10.10 -2.02 4.35
CA ALA A 307 -11.03 -1.59 5.39
C ALA A 307 -10.36 -0.60 6.38
N VAL A 308 -10.98 0.55 6.59
CA VAL A 308 -10.60 1.57 7.57
C VAL A 308 -11.84 2.06 8.33
N ALA A 309 -11.66 2.65 9.51
CA ALA A 309 -12.79 3.08 10.33
C ALA A 309 -12.45 4.29 11.20
N GLY A 310 -13.48 5.09 11.46
CA GLY A 310 -13.41 6.27 12.32
C GLY A 310 -12.67 7.46 11.71
N GLN A 311 -12.40 8.46 12.54
CA GLN A 311 -11.68 9.67 12.15
C GLN A 311 -10.17 9.52 12.33
N GLY A 312 -9.39 10.28 11.59
CA GLY A 312 -7.92 10.29 11.68
C GLY A 312 -7.23 10.29 10.32
N SER A 313 -5.93 10.01 10.34
CA SER A 313 -5.08 9.97 9.15
C SER A 313 -4.84 8.54 8.71
N PHE A 314 -5.09 8.23 7.44
CA PHE A 314 -4.97 6.89 6.87
C PHE A 314 -3.92 6.89 5.75
N PRO A 315 -2.91 6.00 5.82
CA PRO A 315 -1.87 5.93 4.80
C PRO A 315 -2.40 5.27 3.52
N PHE A 316 -1.91 5.73 2.38
CA PHE A 316 -2.10 5.07 1.10
C PHE A 316 -0.82 5.13 0.26
N ASN A 317 -0.73 4.23 -0.72
CA ASN A 317 0.30 4.26 -1.76
C ASN A 317 -0.37 3.96 -3.10
N ASN A 318 -0.32 4.91 -4.01
CA ASN A 318 -0.84 4.73 -5.37
C ASN A 318 0.24 4.92 -6.45
N GLY A 319 1.52 4.91 -6.06
CA GLY A 319 2.64 5.09 -6.99
C GLY A 319 2.75 3.96 -8.03
N THR A 320 2.22 2.78 -7.71
CA THR A 320 2.13 1.61 -8.58
C THR A 320 0.69 1.16 -8.78
N ALA A 321 -0.30 2.01 -8.50
CA ALA A 321 -1.70 1.67 -8.76
C ALA A 321 -2.01 1.73 -10.26
N THR A 322 -2.95 0.92 -10.72
CA THR A 322 -3.48 0.96 -12.10
C THR A 322 -4.77 1.77 -12.15
N THR A 323 -5.29 2.04 -13.35
CA THR A 323 -6.58 2.73 -13.51
C THR A 323 -7.61 1.76 -14.06
N GLY A 324 -8.57 1.37 -13.22
CA GLY A 324 -9.71 0.53 -13.62
C GLY A 324 -10.73 1.29 -14.49
N VAL A 325 -11.82 0.61 -14.86
CA VAL A 325 -12.95 1.27 -15.56
C VAL A 325 -13.93 1.92 -14.58
N GLU A 326 -13.84 1.55 -13.31
CA GLU A 326 -14.75 1.91 -12.23
C GLU A 326 -14.49 3.33 -11.73
N GLY A 327 -15.57 4.09 -11.48
CA GLY A 327 -15.47 5.47 -11.00
C GLY A 327 -14.98 6.49 -12.03
N GLN A 328 -14.63 6.07 -13.25
CA GLN A 328 -13.98 6.95 -14.24
C GLN A 328 -14.95 7.90 -14.98
N THR A 329 -16.26 7.67 -14.88
CA THR A 329 -17.28 8.42 -15.62
C THR A 329 -18.27 9.15 -14.71
N GLU A 330 -17.82 9.55 -13.53
CA GLU A 330 -18.66 10.22 -12.55
C GLU A 330 -18.83 11.71 -12.87
N LEU A 331 -20.08 12.16 -13.04
CA LEU A 331 -20.37 13.57 -13.33
C LEU A 331 -19.91 14.50 -12.21
N ALA A 332 -19.93 14.04 -10.95
CA ALA A 332 -19.42 14.81 -9.82
C ALA A 332 -17.91 15.07 -9.93
N CYS A 333 -17.18 14.21 -10.66
CA CYS A 333 -15.75 14.35 -10.90
C CYS A 333 -15.41 15.15 -12.15
N TYR A 334 -16.41 15.62 -12.92
CA TYR A 334 -16.14 16.30 -14.19
C TYR A 334 -15.64 17.73 -13.95
N SER A 335 -14.32 17.86 -13.82
CA SER A 335 -13.59 19.12 -13.71
C SER A 335 -12.40 19.10 -14.67
N PHE A 336 -11.99 20.29 -15.13
CA PHE A 336 -10.84 20.47 -16.04
C PHE A 336 -10.89 19.63 -17.33
N GLY A 337 -12.10 19.27 -17.79
CA GLY A 337 -12.33 18.54 -19.04
C GLY A 337 -12.23 17.02 -18.94
N THR A 338 -12.13 16.46 -17.73
CA THR A 338 -12.07 15.00 -17.50
C THR A 338 -12.76 14.60 -16.20
N SER A 339 -13.37 13.41 -16.18
CA SER A 339 -13.90 12.77 -14.96
C SER A 339 -12.99 11.67 -14.41
N ALA A 340 -11.88 11.35 -15.09
CA ALA A 340 -11.03 10.24 -14.72
C ALA A 340 -10.27 10.50 -13.41
N ILE A 341 -10.05 9.43 -12.65
CA ILE A 341 -9.25 9.34 -11.43
C ILE A 341 -8.22 8.23 -11.71
N ASN A 342 -6.99 8.63 -12.06
CA ASN A 342 -5.96 7.69 -12.49
C ASN A 342 -5.19 7.09 -11.31
N ASN A 343 -4.69 5.86 -11.45
CA ASN A 343 -3.86 5.16 -10.46
C ASN A 343 -4.54 5.20 -9.08
N ASP A 344 -5.72 4.60 -9.00
CA ASP A 344 -6.62 4.75 -7.89
C ASP A 344 -6.57 3.56 -6.93
N VAL A 345 -6.63 3.86 -5.64
CA VAL A 345 -6.72 2.87 -4.58
C VAL A 345 -8.00 3.05 -3.78
N TRP A 346 -8.54 1.92 -3.31
CA TRP A 346 -9.89 1.83 -2.80
C TRP A 346 -9.93 1.54 -1.30
N PHE A 347 -10.84 2.20 -0.59
CA PHE A 347 -11.00 2.01 0.85
C PHE A 347 -12.47 1.86 1.24
N ASN A 348 -12.78 0.86 2.06
CA ASN A 348 -14.07 0.75 2.74
C ASN A 348 -13.96 1.45 4.09
N TRP A 349 -14.42 2.70 4.15
CA TRP A 349 -14.39 3.52 5.35
C TRP A 349 -15.71 3.42 6.13
N THR A 350 -15.64 3.02 7.40
CA THR A 350 -16.80 2.95 8.30
C THR A 350 -16.85 4.15 9.24
N ALA A 351 -17.92 4.94 9.15
CA ALA A 351 -18.10 6.13 9.97
C ALA A 351 -18.33 5.79 11.45
N ASP A 352 -17.64 6.49 12.36
CA ASP A 352 -17.80 6.35 13.82
C ASP A 352 -18.88 7.28 14.40
N ALA A 353 -19.33 8.26 13.63
CA ALA A 353 -20.36 9.23 14.01
C ALA A 353 -21.25 9.61 12.81
N THR A 354 -22.45 10.10 13.11
CA THR A 354 -23.33 10.74 12.12
C THR A 354 -22.96 12.20 12.03
N GLY A 355 -22.79 12.77 10.84
CA GLY A 355 -22.38 14.17 10.69
C GLY A 355 -21.96 14.52 9.27
N LEU A 356 -21.37 15.70 9.08
CA LEU A 356 -20.72 16.06 7.82
C LEU A 356 -19.29 15.54 7.85
N ALA A 357 -19.01 14.49 7.08
CA ALA A 357 -17.67 13.96 6.92
C ALA A 357 -16.89 14.79 5.90
N THR A 358 -15.64 15.11 6.23
CA THR A 358 -14.63 15.69 5.36
C THR A 358 -13.53 14.66 5.15
N VAL A 359 -13.19 14.36 3.90
CA VAL A 359 -12.05 13.51 3.51
C VAL A 359 -11.09 14.36 2.70
N SER A 360 -9.81 14.39 3.08
CA SER A 360 -8.84 15.36 2.57
C SER A 360 -7.49 14.72 2.27
N THR A 361 -6.89 15.01 1.11
CA THR A 361 -5.51 14.65 0.73
C THR A 361 -4.58 15.86 0.76
N CYS A 362 -4.98 16.96 1.40
CA CYS A 362 -4.24 18.23 1.42
C CYS A 362 -2.82 18.16 2.01
N SER A 363 -2.49 17.09 2.74
CA SER A 363 -1.16 16.85 3.31
C SER A 363 -0.19 16.16 2.34
N VAL A 364 -0.64 15.80 1.13
CA VAL A 364 0.11 15.04 0.13
C VAL A 364 0.83 15.99 -0.86
N ALA A 365 1.96 15.54 -1.42
CA ALA A 365 2.84 16.37 -2.26
C ALA A 365 2.59 16.29 -3.78
N PHE A 366 1.63 15.47 -4.22
CA PHE A 366 1.30 15.25 -5.64
C PHE A 366 -0.18 15.55 -5.89
N ASP A 367 -0.53 15.72 -7.16
CA ASP A 367 -1.87 16.07 -7.61
C ASP A 367 -2.83 14.90 -7.43
N THR A 368 -3.89 15.09 -6.63
CA THR A 368 -4.81 14.01 -6.23
C THR A 368 -6.22 14.30 -6.67
N ARG A 369 -6.98 13.23 -6.91
CA ARG A 369 -8.43 13.27 -7.10
C ARG A 369 -9.14 12.28 -6.16
N LEU A 370 -10.22 12.72 -5.52
CA LEU A 370 -10.98 11.95 -4.52
C LEU A 370 -12.44 11.80 -4.92
N ALA A 371 -12.99 10.59 -4.75
CA ALA A 371 -14.42 10.33 -4.84
C ALA A 371 -14.91 9.43 -3.70
N VAL A 372 -16.21 9.54 -3.37
CA VAL A 372 -16.89 8.69 -2.40
C VAL A 372 -18.19 8.14 -2.95
N TYR A 373 -18.48 6.88 -2.62
CA TYR A 373 -19.61 6.10 -3.10
C TYR A 373 -20.32 5.39 -1.94
N PRO A 374 -21.59 4.96 -2.11
CA PRO A 374 -22.21 4.00 -1.21
C PRO A 374 -21.40 2.68 -1.20
N SER A 375 -21.33 1.99 -0.06
CA SER A 375 -20.79 0.62 -0.04
C SER A 375 -21.77 -0.37 -0.69
N GLY A 376 -21.26 -1.52 -1.14
CA GLY A 376 -22.07 -2.58 -1.77
C GLY A 376 -21.48 -3.19 -3.04
N GLY A 377 -20.30 -2.74 -3.46
CA GLY A 377 -19.57 -3.23 -4.63
C GLY A 377 -18.87 -2.09 -5.35
N CYS A 378 -18.28 -2.40 -6.49
CA CYS A 378 -17.70 -1.40 -7.38
C CYS A 378 -18.74 -0.38 -7.87
N PRO A 379 -18.35 0.91 -8.01
CA PRO A 379 -19.28 1.95 -8.41
C PRO A 379 -19.75 1.79 -9.85
N VAL A 380 -20.99 2.18 -10.10
CA VAL A 380 -21.58 2.31 -11.45
C VAL A 380 -21.71 3.78 -11.80
N ALA A 381 -21.73 4.12 -13.09
CA ALA A 381 -21.77 5.50 -13.56
C ALA A 381 -22.89 6.32 -12.89
N GLY A 382 -22.50 7.42 -12.24
CA GLY A 382 -23.39 8.35 -11.54
C GLY A 382 -23.70 7.97 -10.09
N SER A 383 -22.97 7.02 -9.51
CA SER A 383 -23.15 6.58 -8.11
C SER A 383 -22.33 7.37 -7.09
N SER A 384 -21.45 8.28 -7.54
CA SER A 384 -20.68 9.15 -6.64
C SER A 384 -21.59 10.03 -5.79
N ILE A 385 -21.31 10.05 -4.49
CA ILE A 385 -21.96 10.95 -3.51
C ILE A 385 -21.27 12.32 -3.56
N ALA A 386 -19.94 12.33 -3.62
CA ALA A 386 -19.13 13.53 -3.78
C ALA A 386 -17.83 13.19 -4.52
N CYS A 387 -17.27 14.16 -5.21
CA CYS A 387 -15.97 14.05 -5.87
C CYS A 387 -15.32 15.42 -5.97
N ASN A 388 -13.99 15.45 -5.92
CA ASN A 388 -13.20 16.66 -6.05
C ASN A 388 -11.76 16.35 -6.51
N ASP A 389 -11.09 17.39 -6.99
CA ASP A 389 -9.73 17.40 -7.53
C ASP A 389 -8.88 18.47 -6.82
N ASP A 390 -9.24 19.74 -6.99
CA ASP A 390 -8.47 20.88 -6.48
C ASP A 390 -9.24 21.63 -5.38
N THR A 391 -8.74 21.62 -4.15
CA THR A 391 -9.25 22.48 -3.06
C THR A 391 -8.18 23.16 -2.25
N CYS A 392 -7.05 22.49 -2.00
CA CYS A 392 -5.97 23.02 -1.16
C CYS A 392 -4.67 23.23 -1.95
N GLY A 393 -4.80 23.51 -3.24
CA GLY A 393 -3.72 23.48 -4.22
C GLY A 393 -4.12 22.50 -5.32
N LEU A 394 -3.24 21.53 -5.57
CA LEU A 394 -3.50 20.40 -6.48
C LEU A 394 -4.07 19.17 -5.72
N GLN A 395 -4.44 19.36 -4.46
CA GLN A 395 -4.93 18.28 -3.60
C GLN A 395 -6.43 18.43 -3.37
N SER A 396 -7.07 17.28 -3.14
CA SER A 396 -8.51 17.12 -3.06
C SER A 396 -9.05 17.17 -1.64
N GLU A 397 -10.29 17.65 -1.53
CA GLU A 397 -11.11 17.51 -0.33
C GLU A 397 -12.58 17.32 -0.70
N ILE A 398 -13.25 16.32 -0.14
CA ILE A 398 -14.68 16.07 -0.36
C ILE A 398 -15.45 16.18 0.96
N GLN A 399 -16.71 16.61 0.88
CA GLN A 399 -17.62 16.67 2.02
C GLN A 399 -18.94 15.97 1.71
N PHE A 400 -19.44 15.14 2.63
CA PHE A 400 -20.71 14.45 2.47
C PHE A 400 -21.35 14.08 3.82
N PRO A 401 -22.69 13.96 3.90
CA PRO A 401 -23.36 13.45 5.10
C PRO A 401 -23.02 11.97 5.34
N ALA A 402 -22.37 11.69 6.47
CA ALA A 402 -22.08 10.35 6.94
C ALA A 402 -23.06 9.93 8.05
N VAL A 403 -23.41 8.64 8.10
CA VAL A 403 -24.23 8.04 9.15
C VAL A 403 -23.38 7.08 9.96
N ALA A 404 -23.45 7.17 11.29
CA ALA A 404 -22.70 6.30 12.19
C ALA A 404 -22.91 4.81 11.84
N ALA A 405 -21.83 4.04 11.90
CA ALA A 405 -21.77 2.62 11.55
C ALA A 405 -22.12 2.28 10.09
N THR A 406 -22.21 3.28 9.20
CA THR A 406 -22.37 3.05 7.75
C THR A 406 -20.99 3.04 7.08
N THR A 407 -20.79 2.09 6.17
CA THR A 407 -19.58 1.98 5.35
C THR A 407 -19.78 2.73 4.02
N TYR A 408 -18.75 3.47 3.61
CA TYR A 408 -18.64 4.16 2.34
C TYR A 408 -17.39 3.68 1.60
N LEU A 409 -17.45 3.65 0.27
CA LEU A 409 -16.31 3.31 -0.56
C LEU A 409 -15.62 4.60 -1.00
N LEU A 410 -14.34 4.75 -0.67
CA LEU A 410 -13.49 5.88 -1.08
C LEU A 410 -12.58 5.43 -2.22
N GLN A 411 -12.48 6.28 -3.25
CA GLN A 411 -11.53 6.15 -4.34
C GLN A 411 -10.52 7.29 -4.23
N VAL A 412 -9.25 6.92 -4.08
CA VAL A 412 -8.13 7.86 -3.91
C VAL A 412 -7.15 7.65 -5.04
N GLY A 413 -7.08 8.61 -5.97
CA GLY A 413 -6.16 8.53 -7.10
C GLY A 413 -5.57 9.89 -7.44
N ASN A 414 -5.13 10.02 -8.69
CA ASN A 414 -4.44 11.18 -9.22
C ASN A 414 -5.27 11.87 -10.31
N PHE A 415 -5.04 13.17 -10.49
CA PHE A 415 -5.46 13.84 -11.72
C PHE A 415 -4.76 13.20 -12.94
N PRO A 416 -5.44 13.04 -14.09
CA PRO A 416 -4.84 12.39 -15.25
C PRO A 416 -3.54 13.04 -15.72
N GLY A 417 -2.50 12.22 -15.89
CA GLY A 417 -1.17 12.64 -16.37
C GLY A 417 -0.17 12.97 -15.26
N THR A 418 -0.51 12.79 -13.98
CA THR A 418 0.42 12.99 -12.85
C THR A 418 0.88 11.65 -12.26
N VAL A 419 1.98 11.71 -11.49
CA VAL A 419 2.59 10.53 -10.85
C VAL A 419 2.12 10.46 -9.40
N GLY A 420 1.62 9.29 -9.00
CA GLY A 420 1.20 9.02 -7.62
C GLY A 420 2.36 8.70 -6.69
N GLY A 421 2.05 8.32 -5.45
CA GLY A 421 3.08 7.95 -4.48
C GLY A 421 2.54 7.63 -3.11
N LEU A 422 3.43 7.73 -2.12
CA LEU A 422 3.09 7.58 -0.70
C LEU A 422 2.40 8.83 -0.17
N GLY A 423 1.28 8.65 0.54
CA GLY A 423 0.53 9.76 1.11
C GLY A 423 -0.38 9.34 2.25
N THR A 424 -1.15 10.30 2.76
CA THR A 424 -2.21 10.10 3.73
C THR A 424 -3.47 10.81 3.27
N PHE A 425 -4.64 10.23 3.53
CA PHE A 425 -5.89 10.98 3.53
C PHE A 425 -6.40 11.10 4.97
N ASP A 426 -6.87 12.29 5.30
CA ASP A 426 -7.41 12.63 6.62
C ASP A 426 -8.94 12.60 6.57
N VAL A 427 -9.56 11.95 7.56
CA VAL A 427 -11.01 11.93 7.72
C VAL A 427 -11.40 12.60 9.02
N PHE A 428 -12.30 13.57 8.93
CA PHE A 428 -12.90 14.27 10.06
C PHE A 428 -14.42 14.26 9.91
N ILE A 429 -15.15 13.96 10.98
CA ILE A 429 -16.61 14.11 10.98
C ILE A 429 -16.92 15.28 11.90
N ALA A 430 -17.35 16.39 11.31
CA ALA A 430 -18.09 17.37 12.07
C ALA A 430 -19.40 16.68 12.47
N GLY A 431 -19.59 16.42 13.78
CA GLY A 431 -20.86 15.91 14.28
C GLY A 431 -22.03 16.78 13.80
N PRO A 432 -23.31 16.36 14.00
CA PRO A 432 -24.39 17.32 13.86
C PRO A 432 -24.00 18.47 14.78
N SER A 433 -23.92 19.71 14.29
CA SER A 433 -23.48 20.84 15.11
C SER A 433 -24.22 20.74 16.44
N GLU A 434 -23.51 20.37 17.52
CA GLU A 434 -24.12 20.31 18.84
C GLU A 434 -24.80 21.67 19.00
N PRO A 435 -26.12 21.72 19.20
CA PRO A 435 -26.87 22.98 19.10
C PRO A 435 -26.35 24.07 20.03
N GLY A 436 -25.48 23.69 20.96
CA GLY A 436 -24.84 24.58 21.89
C GLY A 436 -23.55 24.04 22.47
N THR A 437 -23.15 24.64 23.59
CA THR A 437 -21.93 24.30 24.32
C THR A 437 -22.26 23.95 25.76
N ALA A 438 -21.87 22.75 26.18
CA ALA A 438 -21.96 22.32 27.58
C ALA A 438 -21.00 23.13 28.46
N PHE A 439 -21.41 23.47 29.68
CA PHE A 439 -20.62 24.27 30.62
C PHE A 439 -20.94 23.91 32.07
N CYS A 440 -20.16 24.46 33.01
CA CYS A 440 -20.43 24.35 34.46
C CYS A 440 -20.45 22.90 34.96
N PHE A 441 -19.33 22.20 34.78
CA PHE A 441 -19.17 20.81 35.21
C PHE A 441 -18.88 20.74 36.70
N CYS A 442 -19.38 19.68 37.34
CA CYS A 442 -19.08 19.40 38.73
C CYS A 442 -17.86 18.49 38.85
N THR A 443 -16.77 19.07 39.32
CA THR A 443 -15.48 18.44 39.54
C THR A 443 -15.26 18.20 41.03
N ALA A 444 -14.22 17.45 41.39
CA ALA A 444 -13.82 17.30 42.80
C ALA A 444 -13.51 18.63 43.51
N LEU A 445 -13.20 19.72 42.78
CA LEU A 445 -12.82 21.02 43.35
C LEU A 445 -14.02 21.89 43.74
N ASN A 446 -15.15 21.76 43.04
CA ASN A 446 -16.35 22.59 43.24
C ASN A 446 -17.57 21.78 43.72
N ALA A 447 -17.42 20.47 43.93
CA ALA A 447 -18.48 19.60 44.43
C ALA A 447 -18.87 19.96 45.88
N PRO A 448 -20.17 20.20 46.17
CA PRO A 448 -20.62 20.64 47.49
C PRO A 448 -20.30 19.68 48.64
N CYS A 449 -20.30 18.35 48.39
CA CYS A 449 -20.11 17.31 49.40
C CYS A 449 -19.11 16.25 48.95
N ALA A 450 -18.03 16.69 48.28
CA ALA A 450 -17.04 15.82 47.64
C ALA A 450 -17.64 14.80 46.64
N ASN A 451 -18.80 15.11 46.08
CA ASN A 451 -19.54 14.32 45.12
C ASN A 451 -19.29 14.83 43.68
N GLY A 452 -18.01 14.93 43.30
CA GLY A 452 -17.64 15.33 41.94
C GLY A 452 -18.15 14.33 40.91
N GLY A 453 -18.67 14.82 39.80
CA GLY A 453 -19.14 13.99 38.69
C GLY A 453 -18.01 13.56 37.75
N ALA A 454 -18.37 12.77 36.75
CA ALA A 454 -17.50 12.49 35.61
C ALA A 454 -17.24 13.77 34.80
N ALA A 455 -16.16 13.76 34.01
CA ALA A 455 -15.84 14.89 33.14
C ALA A 455 -17.02 15.20 32.21
N GLY A 456 -17.43 16.48 32.16
CA GLY A 456 -18.58 16.92 31.36
C GLY A 456 -19.94 16.87 32.07
N ASN A 457 -20.03 16.31 33.28
CA ASN A 457 -21.31 16.07 33.97
C ASN A 457 -21.56 17.04 35.14
N GLY A 458 -22.80 17.02 35.64
CA GLY A 458 -23.16 17.56 36.95
C GLY A 458 -22.63 16.70 38.10
N CYS A 459 -22.95 17.05 39.34
CA CYS A 459 -22.41 16.34 40.51
C CYS A 459 -22.98 14.93 40.62
N ASP A 460 -22.22 14.03 41.25
CA ASP A 460 -22.68 12.68 41.58
C ASP A 460 -23.99 12.73 42.36
N ASN A 461 -24.89 11.80 42.02
CA ASN A 461 -26.16 11.61 42.72
C ASN A 461 -26.22 10.20 43.30
N GLY A 462 -27.13 9.99 44.26
CA GLY A 462 -27.15 8.73 45.01
C GLY A 462 -27.57 7.50 44.21
N ALA A 463 -28.00 7.67 42.95
CA ALA A 463 -28.39 6.59 42.04
C ALA A 463 -27.40 6.34 40.90
N SER A 464 -26.49 7.28 40.61
CA SER A 464 -25.52 7.19 39.52
C SER A 464 -24.17 7.81 39.93
N ILE A 465 -23.14 6.97 39.92
CA ILE A 465 -21.74 7.40 40.01
C ILE A 465 -21.35 7.99 38.66
N GLY A 466 -20.78 9.19 38.64
CA GLY A 466 -20.47 9.98 37.45
C GLY A 466 -21.40 11.18 37.21
N GLY A 467 -22.46 11.35 38.00
CA GLY A 467 -23.39 12.49 37.90
C GLY A 467 -24.24 12.49 36.63
N ALA A 468 -25.23 13.38 36.59
CA ALA A 468 -26.14 13.48 35.45
C ALA A 468 -25.60 14.43 34.37
N ASN A 469 -25.85 14.10 33.10
CA ASN A 469 -25.40 14.86 31.94
C ASN A 469 -26.60 15.43 31.17
N LEU A 470 -26.43 16.61 30.57
CA LEU A 470 -27.36 17.26 29.65
C LEU A 470 -26.65 17.55 28.32
N THR A 471 -27.22 17.05 27.23
CA THR A 471 -26.86 17.31 25.83
C THR A 471 -28.05 17.87 25.07
N ALA A 472 -27.84 18.25 23.80
CA ALA A 472 -28.92 18.67 22.91
C ALA A 472 -28.73 18.11 21.50
N SER A 473 -29.83 17.96 20.78
CA SER A 473 -29.84 17.57 19.36
C SER A 473 -30.89 18.38 18.59
N GLY A 474 -30.81 18.39 17.26
CA GLY A 474 -31.73 19.14 16.40
C GLY A 474 -31.21 20.52 16.01
N VAL A 475 -32.11 21.41 15.55
CA VAL A 475 -31.75 22.73 15.00
C VAL A 475 -32.37 23.83 15.86
N PRO A 476 -31.56 24.69 16.52
CA PRO A 476 -32.05 25.74 17.42
C PRO A 476 -32.50 26.96 16.61
N THR A 477 -33.64 26.87 15.92
CA THR A 477 -34.25 28.01 15.22
C THR A 477 -35.69 28.20 15.68
N VAL A 478 -36.10 29.45 15.88
CA VAL A 478 -37.49 29.75 16.31
C VAL A 478 -38.55 29.40 15.25
N GLY A 479 -38.16 29.21 13.98
CA GLY A 479 -39.07 28.95 12.86
C GLY A 479 -39.38 27.46 12.62
N ALA A 480 -38.43 26.56 12.88
CA ALA A 480 -38.59 25.12 12.71
C ALA A 480 -38.54 24.33 14.02
N ASP A 481 -37.90 24.89 15.05
CA ASP A 481 -37.60 24.35 16.39
C ASP A 481 -37.70 22.82 16.54
N THR A 482 -36.70 22.12 16.00
CA THR A 482 -36.52 20.68 16.21
C THR A 482 -35.62 20.38 17.40
N LEU A 483 -35.27 21.40 18.21
CA LEU A 483 -34.32 21.26 19.29
C LEU A 483 -34.87 20.39 20.43
N VAL A 484 -34.10 19.38 20.81
CA VAL A 484 -34.41 18.48 21.91
C VAL A 484 -33.27 18.52 22.92
N LEU A 485 -33.60 18.71 24.20
CA LEU A 485 -32.67 18.55 25.32
C LEU A 485 -32.77 17.13 25.86
N GLU A 486 -31.64 16.47 25.99
CA GLU A 486 -31.55 15.07 26.41
C GLU A 486 -30.66 14.95 27.64
N SER A 487 -31.08 14.12 28.58
CA SER A 487 -30.35 13.93 29.84
C SER A 487 -30.18 12.47 30.17
N SER A 488 -29.06 12.15 30.82
CA SER A 488 -28.67 10.81 31.24
C SER A 488 -28.07 10.84 32.65
N GLY A 489 -27.93 9.67 33.28
CA GLY A 489 -27.37 9.57 34.64
C GLY A 489 -28.29 10.11 35.75
N LEU A 490 -29.58 10.29 35.46
CA LEU A 490 -30.57 10.71 36.45
C LEU A 490 -30.94 9.56 37.39
N ALA A 491 -31.47 9.89 38.57
CA ALA A 491 -32.08 8.89 39.43
C ALA A 491 -33.30 8.25 38.72
N PRO A 492 -33.33 6.92 38.52
CA PRO A 492 -34.38 6.26 37.77
C PRO A 492 -35.79 6.51 38.33
N ASN A 493 -36.76 6.69 37.43
CA ASN A 493 -38.17 6.92 37.75
C ASN A 493 -38.44 8.16 38.65
N GLN A 494 -37.52 9.11 38.69
CA GLN A 494 -37.67 10.36 39.44
C GLN A 494 -38.05 11.53 38.52
N PRO A 495 -38.83 12.51 39.01
CA PRO A 495 -39.17 13.68 38.22
C PRO A 495 -37.98 14.63 38.06
N GLY A 496 -37.82 15.17 36.86
CA GLY A 496 -36.91 16.26 36.52
C GLY A 496 -37.65 17.45 35.94
N LEU A 497 -37.13 18.66 36.17
CA LEU A 497 -37.62 19.93 35.65
C LEU A 497 -36.56 20.56 34.76
N TYR A 498 -36.80 20.57 33.44
CA TYR A 498 -36.00 21.36 32.52
C TYR A 498 -36.32 22.82 32.71
N PHE A 499 -35.28 23.64 32.75
CA PHE A 499 -35.43 25.08 32.83
C PHE A 499 -34.37 25.78 31.99
N GLN A 500 -34.68 27.02 31.63
CA GLN A 500 -33.73 27.93 31.00
C GLN A 500 -33.49 29.16 31.87
N GLY A 501 -32.37 29.84 31.61
CA GLY A 501 -32.03 31.14 32.14
C GLY A 501 -31.35 32.01 31.09
N LEU A 502 -31.28 33.31 31.40
CA LEU A 502 -30.66 34.33 30.56
C LEU A 502 -29.13 34.40 30.75
N ASN A 503 -28.62 33.93 31.88
CA ASN A 503 -27.22 34.08 32.28
C ASN A 503 -26.60 32.74 32.68
N ALA A 504 -25.35 32.51 32.27
CA ALA A 504 -24.46 31.55 32.92
C ALA A 504 -24.04 32.10 34.30
N VAL A 505 -24.46 31.42 35.37
CA VAL A 505 -24.19 31.87 36.74
C VAL A 505 -22.69 31.85 37.04
N ASN A 506 -22.19 32.91 37.68
CA ASN A 506 -20.78 33.05 38.09
C ASN A 506 -19.79 32.80 36.93
N GLY A 507 -20.06 33.39 35.76
CA GLY A 507 -19.22 33.21 34.57
C GLY A 507 -19.21 31.77 34.02
N GLY A 508 -20.22 30.97 34.34
CA GLY A 508 -20.30 29.56 33.95
C GLY A 508 -19.68 28.59 34.96
N LEU A 509 -19.21 29.06 36.13
CA LEU A 509 -18.78 28.17 37.22
C LEU A 509 -19.93 27.73 38.12
N GLY A 510 -21.09 28.38 38.01
CA GLY A 510 -22.28 28.10 38.79
C GLY A 510 -22.15 28.44 40.28
N ILE A 511 -23.18 28.07 41.04
CA ILE A 511 -23.22 28.15 42.51
C ILE A 511 -23.77 26.85 43.10
N VAL A 512 -23.32 26.48 44.30
CA VAL A 512 -23.84 25.32 45.04
C VAL A 512 -25.36 25.45 45.22
N PHE A 513 -26.09 24.41 44.85
CA PHE A 513 -27.54 24.34 45.00
C PHE A 513 -28.00 22.88 45.19
N GLY A 514 -28.28 22.52 46.45
CA GLY A 514 -28.59 21.14 46.83
C GLY A 514 -27.36 20.24 46.75
N ASP A 515 -27.53 19.03 46.19
CA ASP A 515 -26.40 18.12 45.96
C ASP A 515 -25.55 18.53 44.73
N GLY A 516 -25.99 19.56 43.99
CA GLY A 516 -25.41 19.95 42.70
C GLY A 516 -24.96 21.40 42.61
N ILE A 517 -24.72 21.83 41.38
CA ILE A 517 -24.33 23.20 41.03
C ILE A 517 -25.37 23.77 40.07
N ARG A 518 -25.93 24.94 40.39
CA ARG A 518 -26.84 25.66 39.49
C ARG A 518 -26.05 26.56 38.56
N CYS A 519 -26.19 26.30 37.27
CA CYS A 519 -25.39 26.85 36.20
C CYS A 519 -26.17 27.83 35.31
N ALA A 520 -27.45 27.55 35.05
CA ALA A 520 -28.35 28.47 34.38
C ALA A 520 -29.07 29.37 35.42
N GLY A 521 -29.13 30.68 35.16
CA GLY A 521 -29.63 31.69 36.09
C GLY A 521 -30.17 32.93 35.38
N GLY A 522 -30.78 33.84 36.14
CA GLY A 522 -31.38 35.08 35.62
C GLY A 522 -32.64 34.82 34.80
N GLY A 523 -33.77 35.43 35.18
CA GLY A 523 -35.02 35.28 34.42
C GLY A 523 -35.45 33.83 34.16
N ILE A 524 -35.40 32.97 35.20
CA ILE A 524 -35.63 31.53 35.04
C ILE A 524 -37.02 31.25 34.46
N VAL A 525 -37.07 30.48 33.37
CA VAL A 525 -38.30 29.95 32.79
C VAL A 525 -38.29 28.44 32.92
N ARG A 526 -39.40 27.87 33.41
CA ARG A 526 -39.60 26.43 33.56
C ARG A 526 -40.14 25.88 32.23
N LEU A 527 -39.41 24.99 31.59
CA LEU A 527 -39.77 24.44 30.28
C LEU A 527 -40.73 23.27 30.40
N GLY A 528 -40.52 22.39 31.38
CA GLY A 528 -41.41 21.26 31.59
C GLY A 528 -40.87 20.26 32.61
N VAL A 529 -41.78 19.55 33.26
CA VAL A 529 -41.43 18.43 34.13
C VAL A 529 -41.49 17.15 33.30
N VAL A 530 -40.37 16.44 33.23
CA VAL A 530 -40.25 15.15 32.53
C VAL A 530 -39.64 14.14 33.50
N GLY A 531 -40.27 12.97 33.61
CA GLY A 531 -39.77 11.89 34.46
C GLY A 531 -38.60 11.17 33.81
N ALA A 532 -37.57 10.87 34.60
CA ALA A 532 -36.51 9.96 34.17
C ALA A 532 -37.08 8.56 33.94
N SER A 533 -36.65 7.91 32.86
CA SER A 533 -36.94 6.52 32.54
C SER A 533 -36.37 5.57 33.60
N ALA A 534 -36.69 4.28 33.46
CA ALA A 534 -36.12 3.23 34.30
C ALA A 534 -34.58 3.11 34.15
N THR A 535 -34.00 3.63 33.07
CA THR A 535 -32.55 3.65 32.83
C THR A 535 -31.91 5.01 33.17
N GLY A 536 -32.65 5.94 33.79
CA GLY A 536 -32.12 7.24 34.20
C GLY A 536 -31.94 8.24 33.06
N THR A 537 -32.72 8.12 31.98
CA THR A 537 -32.71 9.06 30.85
C THR A 537 -34.00 9.89 30.78
N SER A 538 -33.93 11.12 30.30
CA SER A 538 -35.10 11.99 30.09
C SER A 538 -34.87 12.88 28.87
N SER A 539 -35.94 13.29 28.18
CA SER A 539 -35.88 14.12 26.98
C SER A 539 -37.05 15.11 26.89
N THR A 540 -36.80 16.32 26.39
CA THR A 540 -37.87 17.29 26.10
C THR A 540 -38.69 16.98 24.86
N ALA A 541 -38.32 15.95 24.08
CA ALA A 541 -39.11 15.50 22.92
C ALA A 541 -40.55 15.07 23.30
N GLY A 542 -40.77 14.71 24.56
CA GLY A 542 -42.11 14.39 25.10
C GLY A 542 -42.98 15.60 25.45
N LEU A 543 -42.47 16.83 25.33
CA LEU A 543 -43.26 18.05 25.57
C LEU A 543 -44.14 18.35 24.35
N THR A 544 -45.38 18.78 24.60
CA THR A 544 -46.35 19.10 23.53
C THR A 544 -46.09 20.43 22.85
N VAL A 545 -45.22 21.27 23.41
CA VAL A 545 -44.85 22.59 22.87
C VAL A 545 -43.32 22.64 22.79
N PRO A 546 -42.74 23.10 21.67
CA PRO A 546 -41.29 23.23 21.52
C PRO A 546 -40.68 24.16 22.58
N ILE A 547 -39.43 23.89 22.97
CA ILE A 547 -38.80 24.60 24.09
C ILE A 547 -38.49 26.07 23.77
N SER A 548 -38.33 26.47 22.50
CA SER A 548 -38.23 27.89 22.13
C SER A 548 -39.50 28.66 22.47
N ALA A 549 -40.66 28.05 22.18
CA ALA A 549 -41.96 28.67 22.38
C ALA A 549 -42.32 28.75 23.87
N ILE A 550 -42.06 27.69 24.65
CA ILE A 550 -42.24 27.74 26.12
C ILE A 550 -41.26 28.75 26.73
N GLY A 551 -40.02 28.76 26.23
CA GLY A 551 -38.95 29.63 26.67
C GLY A 551 -39.09 31.10 26.28
N GLY A 552 -40.03 31.44 25.39
CA GLY A 552 -40.17 32.81 24.85
C GLY A 552 -38.88 33.29 24.16
N VAL A 553 -38.23 32.40 23.41
CA VAL A 553 -36.94 32.68 22.76
C VAL A 553 -37.15 33.46 21.45
N LEU A 554 -36.30 34.45 21.21
CA LEU A 554 -36.26 35.26 19.99
C LEU A 554 -34.98 34.94 19.19
N VAL A 555 -35.00 35.23 17.89
CA VAL A 555 -33.81 35.08 17.02
C VAL A 555 -32.65 35.92 17.58
N GLY A 556 -31.47 35.32 17.66
CA GLY A 556 -30.26 35.95 18.18
C GLY A 556 -30.09 35.83 19.69
N ASP A 557 -31.05 35.22 20.40
CA ASP A 557 -30.94 34.99 21.83
C ASP A 557 -29.90 33.91 22.18
N LEU A 558 -29.04 34.22 23.15
CA LEU A 558 -28.30 33.19 23.89
C LEU A 558 -29.15 32.75 25.08
N ARG A 559 -29.33 31.44 25.25
CA ARG A 559 -30.07 30.84 26.37
C ARG A 559 -29.28 29.71 27.00
N HIS A 560 -29.41 29.58 28.32
CA HIS A 560 -28.73 28.55 29.10
C HIS A 560 -29.74 27.59 29.71
N TYR A 561 -29.54 26.29 29.48
CA TYR A 561 -30.43 25.22 29.88
C TYR A 561 -29.78 24.36 30.95
N GLN A 562 -30.61 23.83 31.84
CA GLN A 562 -30.19 22.85 32.84
C GLN A 562 -31.39 22.03 33.30
N LEU A 563 -31.14 20.80 33.75
CA LEU A 563 -32.16 19.96 34.36
C LEU A 563 -31.93 19.89 35.87
N TRP A 564 -32.95 20.27 36.64
CA TRP A 564 -33.05 19.97 38.07
C TRP A 564 -33.80 18.66 38.26
N TYR A 565 -33.32 17.74 39.08
CA TYR A 565 -33.99 16.45 39.26
C TYR A 565 -33.98 15.95 40.70
N ARG A 566 -34.99 15.15 41.06
CA ARG A 566 -35.06 14.50 42.37
C ARG A 566 -34.03 13.37 42.46
N SER A 567 -33.35 13.30 43.59
CA SER A 567 -32.39 12.23 43.94
C SER A 567 -32.61 11.80 45.40
N PRO A 568 -33.73 11.12 45.72
CA PRO A 568 -34.10 10.83 47.10
C PRO A 568 -33.31 9.66 47.74
N GLY A 569 -32.72 8.76 46.95
CA GLY A 569 -31.84 7.70 47.46
C GLY A 569 -30.44 8.24 47.72
N THR A 570 -29.87 7.98 48.90
CA THR A 570 -28.46 8.27 49.28
C THR A 570 -27.94 9.61 48.74
N SER A 571 -28.70 10.68 48.97
CA SER A 571 -28.39 12.06 48.58
C SER A 571 -27.07 12.54 49.22
N PRO A 572 -26.01 12.82 48.43
CA PRO A 572 -24.68 13.12 48.97
C PRO A 572 -24.63 14.32 49.93
N CYS A 573 -25.47 15.34 49.72
CA CYS A 573 -25.58 16.50 50.62
C CYS A 573 -26.86 16.49 51.47
N GLY A 574 -27.68 15.44 51.39
CA GLY A 574 -28.97 15.35 52.07
C GLY A 574 -30.05 16.29 51.51
N ALA A 575 -29.83 16.95 50.38
CA ALA A 575 -30.80 17.87 49.78
C ALA A 575 -31.94 17.16 49.04
N SER A 576 -31.77 15.88 48.68
CA SER A 576 -32.70 15.04 47.92
C SER A 576 -32.97 15.49 46.47
N PHE A 577 -32.12 16.38 45.94
CA PHE A 577 -32.16 16.83 44.55
C PHE A 577 -30.76 17.23 44.07
N ASN A 578 -30.56 17.19 42.76
CA ASN A 578 -29.30 17.52 42.11
C ASN A 578 -29.58 18.17 40.73
N LEU A 579 -28.53 18.57 40.00
CA LEU A 579 -28.59 19.19 38.68
C LEU A 579 -27.61 18.54 37.72
N THR A 580 -27.92 18.59 36.42
CA THR A 580 -26.97 18.25 35.34
C THR A 580 -25.89 19.34 35.19
N ASN A 581 -24.96 19.20 34.25
CA ASN A 581 -24.22 20.34 33.71
C ASN A 581 -25.19 21.38 33.07
N GLY A 582 -24.68 22.59 32.83
CA GLY A 582 -25.37 23.58 32.00
C GLY A 582 -25.12 23.33 30.51
N TYR A 583 -26.00 23.83 29.66
CA TYR A 583 -25.86 23.79 28.20
C TYR A 583 -26.31 25.12 27.58
N SER A 584 -25.47 25.77 26.77
CA SER A 584 -25.72 27.12 26.22
C SER A 584 -26.02 27.05 24.74
N ILE A 585 -27.16 27.59 24.29
CA ILE A 585 -27.63 27.50 22.91
C ILE A 585 -27.88 28.91 22.37
N GLN A 586 -27.37 29.14 21.16
CA GLN A 586 -27.64 30.33 20.37
C GLN A 586 -28.82 30.03 19.44
N TRP A 587 -29.86 30.86 19.51
CA TRP A 587 -31.12 30.71 18.75
C TRP A 587 -31.27 31.67 17.58
#